data_AF-A0A967VW65-F1
#
_entry.id   AF-A0A967VW65-F1
#
_cell.length_a   1.000
_cell.length_b   1.000
_cell.length_c   1.000
_cell.angle_alpha   90.00
_cell.angle_beta   90.00
_cell.angle_gamma   90.00
#
_symmetry.space_group_name_H-M   'P 1'
#
loop_
_entity.id
_entity.type
_entity.pdbx_description
1 polymer ?
#
loop_
_entity_poly.entity_id
_entity_poly.type
_entity_poly.pdbx_seq_one_letter_code
_entity_poly.pdbx_strand_id
1 'polypeptide(L)' 'MSPDRERIFFVGPGRVGLSLGYALSQESGVDLVYAGRRPEPPAHPLFVQGTARYVYGLERPAPGTTAVILSVPDDAV' A
#
# COMPACT_ATOMS: atom_id res chain seq x y z
N MET A 1 -9.52 -14.90 -13.70
CA MET A 1 -9.23 -13.80 -12.74
C MET A 1 -10.17 -14.02 -11.57
N SER A 2 -9.69 -14.46 -10.40
CA SER A 2 -10.60 -14.73 -9.28
C SER A 2 -11.22 -13.41 -8.79
N PRO A 3 -12.54 -13.35 -8.63
CA PRO A 3 -13.27 -12.12 -8.34
C PRO A 3 -13.06 -11.55 -6.92
N ASP A 4 -12.38 -12.27 -6.03
CA ASP A 4 -12.33 -11.96 -4.59
C ASP A 4 -11.03 -11.28 -4.12
N ARG A 5 -10.20 -10.75 -5.04
CA ARG A 5 -8.98 -10.06 -4.64
C ARG A 5 -9.27 -8.63 -4.18
N GLU A 6 -9.11 -8.37 -2.89
CA GLU A 6 -9.23 -7.04 -2.30
C GLU A 6 -7.99 -6.21 -2.61
N ARG A 7 -8.19 -5.04 -3.20
CA ARG A 7 -7.11 -4.08 -3.42
C ARG A 7 -7.16 -2.97 -2.37
N ILE A 8 -6.12 -2.87 -1.58
CA ILE A 8 -5.99 -1.86 -0.52
C ILE A 8 -4.90 -0.85 -0.92
N PHE A 9 -5.26 0.43 -0.90
CA PHE A 9 -4.38 1.53 -1.30
C PHE A 9 -3.93 2.33 -0.07
N PHE A 10 -2.65 2.29 0.24
CA PHE A 10 -2.04 3.04 1.33
C PHE A 10 -1.48 4.37 0.84
N VAL A 11 -1.82 5.46 1.53
CA VAL A 11 -1.18 6.76 1.38
C VAL A 11 -0.20 6.93 2.54
N GLY A 12 1.10 7.02 2.23
CA GLY A 12 2.16 7.18 3.20
C GLY A 12 2.78 5.86 3.66
N PRO A 13 3.99 5.48 3.20
CA PRO A 13 4.68 4.27 3.64
C PRO A 13 5.40 4.50 4.98
N GLY A 14 4.65 4.98 5.99
CA GLY A 14 5.12 5.18 7.35
C GLY A 14 5.10 3.88 8.15
N ARG A 15 5.60 3.94 9.39
CA ARG A 15 5.67 2.76 10.28
C ARG A 15 4.32 2.05 10.45
N VAL A 16 3.26 2.82 10.70
CA VAL A 16 1.90 2.28 10.89
C VAL A 16 1.41 1.61 9.61
N GLY A 17 1.43 2.33 8.48
CA GLY A 17 1.01 1.80 7.19
C GLY A 17 1.73 0.51 6.80
N LEU A 18 3.07 0.52 6.89
CA LEU A 18 3.89 -0.65 6.56
C LEU A 18 3.62 -1.84 7.50
N SER A 19 3.45 -1.60 8.81
CA SER A 19 3.15 -2.67 9.76
C SER A 19 1.80 -3.34 9.48
N LEU A 20 0.77 -2.54 9.21
CA LEU A 20 -0.56 -3.04 8.88
C LEU A 20 -0.56 -3.79 7.56
N GLY A 21 0.01 -3.19 6.51
CA GLY A 21 0.05 -3.88 5.22
C GLY A 21 0.94 -5.13 5.24
N TYR A 22 1.98 -5.20 6.08
CA TYR A 22 2.75 -6.43 6.23
C TYR A 22 1.95 -7.56 6.86
N ALA A 23 1.11 -7.23 7.85
CA ALA A 23 0.17 -8.20 8.41
C ALA A 23 -0.85 -8.64 7.37
N LEU A 24 -1.45 -7.69 6.63
CA LEU A 24 -2.42 -7.98 5.57
C LEU A 24 -1.84 -8.78 4.40
N SER A 25 -0.55 -8.61 4.08
CA SER A 25 0.09 -9.36 3.00
C SER A 25 0.25 -10.85 3.30
N GLN A 26 0.04 -11.28 4.55
CA GLN A 26 0.03 -12.71 4.91
C GLN A 26 -1.28 -13.38 4.51
N GLU A 27 -2.34 -12.60 4.27
CA GLU A 27 -3.63 -13.11 3.84
C GLU A 27 -3.66 -13.33 2.32
N SER A 28 -4.22 -14.47 1.92
CA SER A 28 -4.47 -14.72 0.50
C SER A 28 -5.56 -13.78 -0.02
N GLY A 29 -5.38 -13.26 -1.24
CA GLY A 29 -6.39 -12.44 -1.87
C GLY A 29 -6.24 -10.94 -1.64
N VAL A 30 -5.19 -10.46 -0.98
CA VAL A 30 -4.94 -9.03 -0.81
C VAL A 30 -3.88 -8.53 -1.79
N ASP A 31 -4.20 -7.46 -2.51
CA ASP A 31 -3.28 -6.72 -3.37
C ASP A 31 -2.98 -5.35 -2.75
N LEU A 32 -1.71 -5.10 -2.41
CA LEU A 32 -1.29 -3.89 -1.72
C LEU A 32 -0.63 -2.89 -2.67
N VAL A 33 -1.06 -1.63 -2.59
CA VAL A 33 -0.44 -0.50 -3.29
C VAL A 33 -0.08 0.58 -2.28
N TYR A 34 1.13 1.12 -2.36
CA TYR A 34 1.61 2.21 -1.53
C TYR A 34 1.97 3.44 -2.36
N ALA A 35 1.40 4.58 -2.01
CA ALA A 35 1.80 5.89 -2.51
C ALA A 35 2.75 6.57 -1.51
N GLY A 36 3.88 7.09 -2.01
CA GLY A 36 4.88 7.75 -1.18
C GLY A 36 5.62 8.89 -1.89
N ARG A 37 6.08 9.86 -1.10
CA ARG A 37 6.77 11.07 -1.61
C ARG A 37 8.23 10.85 -2.04
N ARG A 38 8.77 9.64 -1.89
CA ARG A 38 10.16 9.33 -2.28
C ARG A 38 10.16 8.58 -3.62
N PRO A 39 11.11 8.83 -4.52
CA PRO A 39 11.19 8.10 -5.79
C PRO A 39 11.31 6.59 -5.60
N GLU A 40 12.00 6.18 -4.53
CA GLU A 40 12.18 4.78 -4.17
C GLU A 40 11.36 4.42 -2.92
N PRO A 41 10.86 3.17 -2.84
CA PRO A 41 10.22 2.66 -1.62
C PRO A 41 11.22 2.58 -0.46
N PRO A 42 10.74 2.61 0.80
CA PRO A 42 11.60 2.28 1.93
C PRO A 42 12.08 0.82 1.86
N ALA A 43 13.23 0.53 2.44
CA ALA A 43 13.73 -0.83 2.59
C ALA A 43 12.82 -1.64 3.53
N HIS A 44 11.87 -2.36 2.95
CA HIS A 44 10.87 -3.14 3.68
C HIS A 44 10.55 -4.44 2.92
N PRO A 45 10.30 -5.57 3.61
CA PRO A 45 9.99 -6.86 2.96
C PRO A 45 8.89 -6.77 1.90
N LEU A 46 7.86 -5.94 2.13
CA LEU A 46 6.79 -5.68 1.16
C LEU A 46 7.29 -5.30 -0.24
N PHE A 47 8.36 -4.52 -0.32
CA PHE A 47 8.90 -4.04 -1.60
C PHE A 47 10.07 -4.90 -2.08
N VAL A 48 10.92 -5.38 -1.16
CA VAL A 48 12.06 -6.25 -1.49
C VAL A 48 11.60 -7.60 -2.06
N GLN A 49 10.49 -8.13 -1.55
CA GLN A 49 9.92 -9.42 -1.98
C GLN A 49 8.87 -9.26 -3.09
N GLY A 50 8.57 -8.02 -3.52
CA GLY A 50 7.56 -7.74 -4.54
C GLY A 50 6.12 -8.05 -4.11
N THR A 51 5.84 -8.09 -2.81
CA THR A 51 4.50 -8.35 -2.24
C THR A 51 3.59 -7.13 -2.22
N ALA A 52 4.13 -5.93 -2.46
CA ALA A 52 3.37 -4.70 -2.65
C ALA A 52 3.91 -3.86 -3.83
N ARG A 53 3.01 -3.16 -4.52
CA ARG A 53 3.37 -2.14 -5.51
C ARG A 53 3.67 -0.83 -4.82
N TYR A 54 4.73 -0.15 -5.24
CA TYR A 54 5.04 1.22 -4.81
C TYR A 54 4.82 2.21 -5.95
N VAL A 55 4.31 3.38 -5.60
CA VAL A 55 4.02 4.49 -6.50
C VAL A 55 4.67 5.75 -5.93
N TYR A 56 5.51 6.39 -6.74
CA TYR A 56 6.04 7.70 -6.42
C TYR A 56 4.97 8.78 -6.62
N GLY A 57 4.76 9.60 -5.58
CA GLY A 57 3.70 10.61 -5.54
C GLY A 57 2.37 10.00 -5.13
N LEU A 58 1.31 10.37 -5.84
CA LEU A 58 -0.04 9.86 -5.63
C LEU A 58 -0.63 9.46 -6.99
N GLU A 59 -1.21 8.27 -7.07
CA GLU A 59 -2.03 7.85 -8.20
C GLU A 59 -3.49 7.70 -7.77
N ARG A 60 -4.40 7.83 -8.73
CA ARG A 60 -5.81 7.52 -8.47
C ARG A 60 -5.92 6.02 -8.15
N PRO A 61 -6.61 5.62 -7.06
CA PRO A 61 -6.88 4.21 -6.82
C PRO A 61 -7.61 3.60 -8.02
N ALA A 62 -7.11 2.44 -8.46
CA ALA A 62 -7.65 1.76 -9.62
C ALA A 62 -9.07 1.21 -9.34
N PRO A 63 -9.90 1.00 -10.38
CA PRO A 63 -11.18 0.30 -10.22
C PRO A 63 -10.98 -1.05 -9.51
N GLY A 64 -11.85 -1.33 -8.53
CA GLY A 64 -11.73 -2.51 -7.66
C GLY A 64 -10.90 -2.29 -6.38
N THR A 65 -10.33 -1.11 -6.15
CA THR A 65 -9.86 -0.74 -4.80
C THR A 65 -11.05 -0.72 -3.84
N THR A 66 -10.97 -1.54 -2.78
CA THR A 66 -12.01 -1.69 -1.76
C THR A 66 -11.78 -0.78 -0.57
N ALA A 67 -10.52 -0.41 -0.31
CA ALA A 67 -10.16 0.48 0.79
C ALA A 67 -9.00 1.42 0.45
N VAL A 68 -9.04 2.62 1.02
CA VAL A 68 -7.93 3.57 1.05
C VAL A 68 -7.56 3.82 2.50
N ILE A 69 -6.29 3.62 2.85
CA ILE A 69 -5.76 3.82 4.19
C ILE A 69 -4.85 5.04 4.18
N LEU A 70 -5.24 6.07 4.91
CA LEU A 70 -4.43 7.26 5.13
C LEU A 70 -3.53 7.00 6.34
N SER A 71 -2.29 6.60 6.09
CA SER A 71 -1.26 6.37 7.12
C SER A 71 -0.18 7.46 7.08
N VAL A 72 -0.63 8.70 6.92
CA VAL A 72 0.17 9.92 6.98
C VAL A 72 -0.04 10.62 8.34
N PRO A 73 0.88 11.50 8.76
CA PRO A 73 0.61 12.43 9.86
C PRO A 73 -0.65 13.26 9.61
N ASP A 74 -1.37 13.63 10.67
CA ASP A 74 -2.61 14.42 10.57
C ASP A 74 -2.38 15.82 9.98
N ASP A 75 -1.17 16.36 10.14
CA ASP A 75 -0.73 17.66 9.62
C ASP A 75 -0.08 17.57 8.23
N ALA A 76 -0.10 16.40 7.60
CA ALA A 76 0.44 16.22 6.27
C ALA A 76 -0.42 16.94 5.23
N VAL A 77 0.24 17.81 4.44
CA VAL A 77 -0.33 18.55 3.31
C VAL A 77 0.15 17.98 1.99
#